data_AF-A0A1X1JZC5-F1
#
_entry.id   AF-A0A1X1JZC5-F1
#
_cell.length_a   1.000
_cell.length_b   1.000
_cell.length_c   1.000
_cell.angle_alpha   90.00
_cell.angle_beta   90.00
_cell.angle_gamma   90.00
#
_symmetry.space_group_name_H-M   'P 1'
#
loop_
_entity.id
_entity.type
_entity.pdbx_description
1 polymer ?
#
loop_
_entity_poly.entity_id
_entity_poly.type
_entity_poly.pdbx_seq_one_letter_code
_entity_poly.pdbx_strand_id
1 'polypeptide(L)'
;MTSFLKFFLGSEHSFKNDCDKRSFKFIKREISYLRTYTEAFVEYKFLLNLKKSLIAANKVSDTDIPAFYKWVLYKLYLENKSSHSSMKNFFELREEKKVMELEELYGSAHNLKDCSMIDDAVDLLKKYLEKQTTYSNNRKEEKARFSVIFENKKMLKIEKAIIKYFLYKNGALKLVNEDTFFEDYFHEINFIEPQKRYLSEAIASNPNNYKGLYTYWLGYYASFRVHLFSDIHNVKKITGYNSKPLFKGKSEYNYFELTRKIEELNLKLDKELNKIFHSEWLKSILLDSIFTTTGISFDISAELKSTILD
;
A
#
# COMPACT_ATOMS: atom_id res chain seq x y z
N MET A 1 18.89 -18.92 -13.44
CA MET A 1 17.57 -19.55 -13.72
C MET A 1 16.73 -18.52 -14.44
N THR A 2 16.22 -18.80 -15.64
CA THR A 2 15.39 -17.85 -16.41
C THR A 2 13.98 -17.81 -15.82
N SER A 3 13.40 -16.61 -15.64
CA SER A 3 12.02 -16.51 -15.14
C SER A 3 11.03 -17.14 -16.12
N PHE A 4 9.91 -17.65 -15.61
CA PHE A 4 8.87 -18.31 -16.37
C PHE A 4 8.33 -17.39 -17.47
N LEU A 5 8.15 -16.10 -17.19
CA LEU A 5 7.71 -15.14 -18.19
C LEU A 5 8.71 -15.03 -19.35
N LYS A 6 10.01 -14.92 -19.06
CA LYS A 6 11.06 -14.87 -20.10
C LYS A 6 11.12 -16.17 -20.90
N PHE A 7 11.01 -17.33 -20.23
CA PHE A 7 10.92 -18.63 -20.89
C PHE A 7 9.70 -18.72 -21.81
N PHE A 8 8.53 -18.35 -21.30
CA PHE A 8 7.26 -18.38 -22.03
C PHE A 8 7.32 -17.47 -23.26
N LEU A 9 7.71 -16.22 -23.11
CA LEU A 9 7.83 -15.28 -24.24
C LEU A 9 8.88 -15.75 -25.26
N GLY A 10 10.00 -16.30 -24.81
CA GLY A 10 11.04 -16.85 -25.68
C GLY A 10 10.56 -18.04 -26.54
N SER A 11 9.56 -18.79 -26.08
CA SER A 11 8.98 -19.90 -26.85
C SER A 11 8.18 -19.47 -28.07
N GLU A 12 7.81 -18.19 -28.19
CA GLU A 12 6.96 -17.70 -29.28
C GLU A 12 7.52 -18.04 -30.66
N HIS A 13 8.84 -17.95 -30.81
CA HIS A 13 9.54 -18.22 -32.07
C HIS A 13 9.46 -19.68 -32.51
N SER A 14 9.13 -20.61 -31.62
CA SER A 14 8.96 -22.03 -31.91
C SER A 14 7.62 -22.34 -32.62
N PHE A 15 6.66 -21.41 -32.62
CA PHE A 15 5.35 -21.58 -33.23
C PHE A 15 5.33 -21.02 -34.66
N LYS A 16 5.47 -21.92 -35.66
CA LYS A 16 5.66 -21.51 -37.07
C LYS A 16 4.36 -21.27 -37.85
N ASN A 17 3.33 -22.10 -37.66
CA ASN A 17 2.06 -21.98 -38.39
C ASN A 17 1.11 -20.94 -37.75
N ASP A 18 0.14 -20.46 -38.52
CA ASP A 18 -0.76 -19.38 -38.09
C ASP A 18 -1.75 -19.80 -37.00
N CYS A 19 -2.14 -21.08 -36.97
CA CYS A 19 -3.04 -21.63 -35.95
C CYS A 19 -2.41 -21.58 -34.56
N ASP A 20 -1.16 -22.01 -34.48
CA ASP A 20 -0.39 -22.08 -33.24
C ASP A 20 0.01 -20.68 -32.77
N LYS A 21 0.40 -19.78 -33.68
CA LYS A 21 0.59 -18.35 -33.37
C LYS A 21 -0.68 -17.70 -32.79
N ARG A 22 -1.85 -17.99 -33.38
CA ARG A 22 -3.13 -17.47 -32.88
C ARG A 22 -3.43 -18.01 -31.48
N SER A 23 -3.18 -19.29 -31.24
CA SER A 23 -3.35 -19.93 -29.93
C SER A 23 -2.41 -19.33 -28.88
N PHE A 24 -1.14 -19.11 -29.24
CA PHE A 24 -0.15 -18.43 -28.40
C PHE A 24 -0.56 -17.00 -28.02
N LYS A 25 -1.19 -16.27 -28.96
CA LYS A 25 -1.75 -14.94 -28.68
C LYS A 25 -2.90 -14.99 -27.65
N PHE A 26 -3.75 -16.01 -27.68
CA PHE A 26 -4.78 -16.18 -26.64
C PHE A 26 -4.17 -16.46 -25.28
N ILE A 27 -3.10 -17.26 -25.23
CA ILE A 27 -2.39 -17.55 -23.98
C ILE A 27 -1.77 -16.28 -23.39
N LYS A 28 -1.10 -15.46 -24.21
CA LYS A 28 -0.58 -14.16 -23.77
C LYS A 28 -1.67 -13.29 -23.13
N ARG A 29 -2.88 -13.31 -23.69
CA ARG A 29 -4.03 -12.61 -23.12
C ARG A 29 -4.43 -13.19 -21.77
N GLU A 30 -4.43 -14.51 -21.59
CA GLU A 30 -4.69 -15.12 -20.28
C GLU A 30 -3.63 -14.75 -19.24
N ILE A 31 -2.35 -14.75 -19.60
CA ILE A 31 -1.26 -14.29 -18.73
C ILE A 31 -1.46 -12.83 -18.31
N SER A 32 -1.92 -11.97 -19.23
CA SER A 32 -2.27 -10.59 -18.90
C SER A 32 -3.37 -10.52 -17.84
N TYR A 33 -4.40 -11.36 -17.91
CA TYR A 33 -5.43 -11.41 -16.86
C TYR A 33 -4.86 -11.83 -15.50
N LEU A 34 -3.95 -12.80 -15.47
CA LEU A 34 -3.33 -13.24 -14.21
C LEU A 34 -2.48 -12.13 -13.59
N ARG A 35 -1.77 -11.38 -14.43
CA ARG A 35 -1.04 -10.18 -14.06
C ARG A 35 -1.97 -9.15 -13.44
N THR A 36 -3.05 -8.77 -14.13
CA THR A 36 -4.02 -7.79 -13.65
C THR A 36 -4.65 -8.19 -12.31
N TYR A 37 -5.02 -9.47 -12.13
CA TYR A 37 -5.55 -9.94 -10.84
C TYR A 37 -4.52 -9.78 -9.71
N THR A 38 -3.28 -10.13 -9.98
CA THR A 38 -2.24 -10.11 -8.95
C THR A 38 -1.81 -8.69 -8.62
N GLU A 39 -1.74 -7.79 -9.60
CA GLU A 39 -1.56 -6.35 -9.37
C GLU A 39 -2.65 -5.81 -8.43
N ALA A 40 -3.92 -6.12 -8.70
CA ALA A 40 -5.04 -5.75 -7.83
C ALA A 40 -4.92 -6.39 -6.42
N PHE A 41 -4.52 -7.66 -6.33
CA PHE A 41 -4.32 -8.32 -5.03
C PHE A 41 -3.22 -7.61 -4.21
N VAL A 42 -2.09 -7.30 -4.83
CA VAL A 42 -0.95 -6.65 -4.19
C VAL A 42 -1.31 -5.23 -3.77
N GLU A 43 -1.96 -4.46 -4.64
CA GLU A 43 -2.45 -3.11 -4.37
C GLU A 43 -3.44 -3.11 -3.19
N TYR A 44 -4.41 -4.02 -3.20
CA TYR A 44 -5.35 -4.19 -2.10
C TYR A 44 -4.63 -4.42 -0.76
N LYS A 45 -3.67 -5.35 -0.72
CA LYS A 45 -2.91 -5.65 0.51
C LYS A 45 -2.05 -4.48 0.95
N PHE A 46 -1.42 -3.79 0.01
CA PHE A 46 -0.63 -2.57 0.27
C PHE A 46 -1.49 -1.49 0.91
N LEU A 47 -2.61 -1.12 0.29
CA LEU A 47 -3.54 -0.10 0.80
C LEU A 47 -4.14 -0.50 2.15
N LEU A 48 -4.44 -1.79 2.34
CA LEU A 48 -4.92 -2.31 3.63
C LEU A 48 -3.87 -2.14 4.74
N ASN A 49 -2.59 -2.37 4.44
CA ASN A 49 -1.50 -2.18 5.39
C ASN A 49 -1.24 -0.70 5.70
N LEU A 50 -1.37 0.18 4.70
CA LEU A 50 -1.36 1.63 4.94
C LEU A 50 -2.51 2.05 5.87
N LYS A 51 -3.73 1.60 5.58
CA LYS A 51 -4.90 1.86 6.44
C LYS A 51 -4.63 1.43 7.87
N LYS A 52 -4.12 0.22 8.12
CA LYS A 52 -3.81 -0.25 9.49
C LYS A 52 -2.80 0.64 10.22
N SER A 53 -1.89 1.27 9.49
CA SER A 53 -0.83 2.11 10.04
C SER A 53 -1.29 3.56 10.31
N LEU A 54 -2.23 4.06 9.49
CA LEU A 54 -2.63 5.47 9.48
C LEU A 54 -4.02 5.71 10.09
N ILE A 55 -4.89 4.70 10.09
CA ILE A 55 -6.28 4.80 10.52
C ILE A 55 -6.53 3.74 11.59
N ALA A 56 -6.80 4.17 12.82
CA ALA A 56 -7.10 3.28 13.92
C ALA A 56 -8.31 2.39 13.62
N ALA A 57 -8.21 1.09 13.92
CA ALA A 57 -9.24 0.09 13.57
C ALA A 57 -10.57 0.35 14.27
N ASN A 58 -10.50 0.81 15.51
CA ASN A 58 -11.63 1.34 16.25
C ASN A 58 -11.43 2.85 16.30
N LYS A 59 -12.43 3.64 15.89
CA LYS A 59 -12.57 5.01 16.41
C LYS A 59 -12.82 4.86 17.92
N VAL A 60 -11.79 4.53 18.71
CA VAL A 60 -11.90 4.45 20.16
C VAL A 60 -12.04 5.88 20.64
N SER A 61 -13.31 6.30 20.66
CA SER A 61 -13.86 7.56 21.14
C SER A 61 -13.26 8.82 20.50
N ASP A 62 -13.98 9.93 20.63
CA ASP A 62 -13.56 11.27 20.21
C ASP A 62 -12.36 11.80 21.05
N THR A 63 -11.39 10.95 21.36
CA THR A 63 -10.42 11.09 22.46
C THR A 63 -8.98 10.87 22.05
N ASP A 64 -8.66 10.58 20.78
CA ASP A 64 -7.28 10.48 20.30
C ASP A 64 -7.07 11.33 19.03
N ILE A 65 -5.82 11.75 18.80
CA ILE A 65 -5.43 12.55 17.65
C ILE A 65 -5.11 11.59 16.48
N PRO A 66 -5.69 11.77 15.28
CA PRO A 66 -5.38 10.95 14.11
C PRO A 66 -3.89 10.96 13.76
N ALA A 67 -3.42 9.87 13.15
CA ALA A 67 -1.99 9.68 12.83
C ALA A 67 -1.43 10.81 11.96
N PHE A 68 -2.20 11.26 10.96
CA PHE A 68 -1.83 12.38 10.10
C PHE A 68 -1.58 13.66 10.90
N TYR A 69 -2.51 14.07 11.76
CA TYR A 69 -2.34 15.28 12.57
C TYR A 69 -1.25 15.15 13.62
N LYS A 70 -1.04 13.96 14.20
CA LYS A 70 0.15 13.69 15.04
C LYS A 70 1.45 13.96 14.27
N TRP A 71 1.51 13.53 13.01
CA TRP A 71 2.67 13.78 12.14
C TRP A 71 2.83 15.26 11.79
N VAL A 72 1.76 15.98 11.46
CA VAL A 72 1.77 17.43 11.22
C VAL A 72 2.34 18.19 12.43
N LEU A 73 1.80 17.94 13.62
CA LEU A 73 2.27 18.55 14.87
C LEU A 73 3.74 18.19 15.15
N TYR A 74 4.13 16.95 14.89
CA TYR A 74 5.51 16.51 15.06
C TYR A 74 6.47 17.26 14.12
N LYS A 75 6.09 17.48 12.86
CA LYS A 75 6.88 18.24 11.89
C LYS A 75 6.96 19.72 12.24
N LEU A 76 5.84 20.32 12.65
CA LEU A 76 5.82 21.71 13.14
C LEU A 76 6.79 21.92 14.31
N TYR A 77 6.80 21.00 15.27
CA TYR A 77 7.74 21.04 16.38
C TYR A 77 9.19 20.89 15.92
N LEU A 78 9.49 19.95 15.02
CA LEU A 78 10.86 19.73 14.55
C LEU A 78 11.45 20.95 13.84
N GLU A 79 10.63 21.65 13.06
CA GLU A 79 11.01 22.89 12.38
C GLU A 79 11.35 24.01 13.37
N ASN A 80 10.67 24.05 14.52
CA ASN A 80 10.78 25.12 15.52
C ASN A 80 11.58 24.73 16.78
N LYS A 81 12.14 23.51 16.82
CA LYS A 81 12.77 22.95 18.01
C LYS A 81 13.98 23.75 18.50
N SER A 82 14.69 24.44 17.60
CA SER A 82 15.82 25.31 17.98
C SER A 82 15.41 26.45 18.92
N SER A 83 14.14 26.87 18.89
CA SER A 83 13.58 27.93 19.73
C SER A 83 12.92 27.42 21.03
N HIS A 84 12.77 26.09 21.22
CA HIS A 84 12.01 25.52 22.33
C HIS A 84 12.67 24.31 22.98
N SER A 85 12.74 24.30 24.31
CA SER A 85 13.48 23.28 25.08
C SER A 85 12.85 21.88 25.06
N SER A 86 11.54 21.75 24.91
CA SER A 86 10.85 20.45 24.82
C SER A 86 9.51 20.53 24.09
N MET A 87 9.08 19.41 23.50
CA MET A 87 7.78 19.27 22.84
C MET A 87 6.60 19.51 23.78
N LYS A 88 6.75 19.20 25.08
CA LYS A 88 5.75 19.55 26.09
C LYS A 88 5.57 21.07 26.17
N ASN A 89 6.68 21.80 26.32
CA ASN A 89 6.64 23.25 26.46
C ASN A 89 6.15 23.94 25.18
N PHE A 90 6.47 23.37 24.02
CA PHE A 90 6.00 23.87 22.73
C PHE A 90 4.48 23.77 22.58
N PHE A 91 3.89 22.67 23.06
CA PHE A 91 2.46 22.40 22.95
C PHE A 91 1.70 22.48 24.28
N GLU A 92 2.06 23.40 25.18
CA GLU A 92 1.26 23.70 26.38
C GLU A 92 0.05 24.59 26.00
N LEU A 93 -0.83 24.04 25.16
CA LEU A 93 -1.96 24.75 24.54
C LEU A 93 -3.16 25.00 25.47
N ARG A 94 -2.93 24.97 26.79
CA ARG A 94 -4.00 25.14 27.78
C ARG A 94 -4.26 26.59 28.16
N GLU A 95 -3.34 27.47 27.81
CA GLU A 95 -3.50 28.90 27.94
C GLU A 95 -3.77 29.49 26.56
N GLU A 96 -4.80 30.33 26.44
CA GLU A 96 -5.15 30.96 25.15
C GLU A 96 -3.99 31.79 24.59
N LYS A 97 -3.22 32.42 25.48
CA LYS A 97 -1.99 33.13 25.11
C LYS A 97 -1.01 32.23 24.37
N LYS A 98 -0.86 30.97 24.77
CA LYS A 98 0.04 30.02 24.11
C LYS A 98 -0.46 29.59 22.74
N VAL A 99 -1.78 29.51 22.57
CA VAL A 99 -2.39 29.24 21.27
C VAL A 99 -2.12 30.41 20.31
N MET A 100 -2.37 31.65 20.74
CA MET A 100 -2.08 32.85 19.93
C MET A 100 -0.59 32.98 19.58
N GLU A 101 0.31 32.72 20.53
CA GLU A 101 1.77 32.72 20.27
C GLU A 101 2.15 31.70 19.20
N LEU A 102 1.51 30.52 19.21
CA LEU A 102 1.75 29.48 18.21
C LEU A 102 1.16 29.87 16.85
N GLU A 103 -0.06 30.41 16.82
CA GLU A 103 -0.75 30.94 15.63
C GLU A 103 0.05 32.03 14.92
N GLU A 104 0.63 32.97 15.66
CA GLU A 104 1.50 34.01 15.10
C GLU A 104 2.77 33.40 14.48
N LEU A 105 3.35 32.40 15.16
CA LEU A 105 4.55 31.72 14.70
C LEU A 105 4.36 31.01 13.36
N TYR A 106 3.31 30.19 13.20
CA TYR A 106 3.08 29.52 11.91
C TYR A 106 2.36 30.42 10.90
N GLY A 107 1.58 31.40 11.35
CA GLY A 107 0.91 32.38 10.48
C GLY A 107 1.88 33.28 9.72
N SER A 108 3.06 33.53 10.28
CA SER A 108 4.15 34.26 9.61
C SER A 108 5.02 33.37 8.71
N ALA A 109 5.07 32.06 8.97
CA ALA A 109 5.96 31.12 8.29
C ALA A 109 5.29 30.35 7.14
N HIS A 110 3.97 30.18 7.15
CA HIS A 110 3.26 29.33 6.20
C HIS A 110 2.15 30.08 5.45
N ASN A 111 1.74 29.52 4.29
CA ASN A 111 0.61 30.08 3.55
C ASN A 111 -0.73 29.74 4.22
N LEU A 112 -1.80 30.41 3.82
CA LEU A 112 -3.13 30.26 4.42
C LEU A 112 -3.69 28.82 4.42
N LYS A 113 -3.39 28.01 3.40
CA LYS A 113 -3.84 26.61 3.36
C LYS A 113 -3.09 25.74 4.36
N ASP A 114 -1.78 25.95 4.47
CA ASP A 114 -0.93 25.27 5.43
C ASP A 114 -1.33 25.66 6.86
N CYS A 115 -1.55 26.95 7.11
CA CYS A 115 -2.05 27.46 8.40
C CYS A 115 -3.37 26.80 8.79
N SER A 116 -4.37 26.78 7.89
CA SER A 116 -5.67 26.15 8.19
C SER A 116 -5.57 24.67 8.58
N MET A 117 -4.62 23.93 7.98
CA MET A 117 -4.38 22.55 8.35
C MET A 117 -3.64 22.42 9.69
N ILE A 118 -2.72 23.33 9.98
CA ILE A 118 -2.03 23.40 11.27
C ILE A 118 -3.03 23.75 12.37
N ASP A 119 -3.93 24.72 12.14
CA ASP A 119 -5.03 25.09 13.04
C ASP A 119 -5.84 23.85 13.44
N ASP A 120 -6.29 23.05 12.45
CA ASP A 120 -7.03 21.81 12.70
C ASP A 120 -6.24 20.83 13.60
N ALA A 121 -4.93 20.73 13.39
CA ALA A 121 -4.06 19.84 14.17
C ALA A 121 -3.89 20.35 15.61
N VAL A 122 -3.68 21.66 15.78
CA VAL A 122 -3.53 22.34 17.06
C VAL A 122 -4.82 22.24 17.87
N ASP A 123 -5.97 22.45 17.25
CA ASP A 123 -7.29 22.30 17.86
C ASP A 123 -7.55 20.89 18.38
N LEU A 124 -7.19 19.88 17.59
CA LEU A 124 -7.32 18.48 18.00
C LEU A 124 -6.40 18.16 19.19
N LEU A 125 -5.19 18.70 19.20
CA LEU A 125 -4.27 18.55 20.34
C LEU A 125 -4.79 19.27 21.59
N LYS A 126 -5.28 20.51 21.45
CA LYS A 126 -5.89 21.28 22.56
C LYS A 126 -7.03 20.49 23.20
N LYS A 127 -7.99 20.04 22.40
CA LYS A 127 -9.12 19.19 22.85
C LYS A 127 -8.66 17.89 23.51
N TYR A 128 -7.61 17.28 22.99
CA TYR A 128 -7.02 16.07 23.60
C TYR A 128 -6.41 16.38 24.98
N LEU A 129 -5.62 17.44 25.10
CA LEU A 129 -4.94 17.83 26.34
C LEU A 129 -5.92 18.25 27.44
N GLU A 130 -6.99 18.95 27.07
CA GLU A 130 -8.09 19.33 27.99
C GLU A 130 -8.74 18.09 28.61
N LYS A 131 -9.07 17.07 27.79
CA LYS A 131 -9.66 15.80 28.26
C LYS A 131 -8.73 14.97 29.16
N GLN A 132 -7.42 15.13 28.99
CA GLN A 132 -6.40 14.43 29.80
C GLN A 132 -6.03 15.19 31.09
N THR A 133 -6.76 16.26 31.41
CA THR A 133 -6.62 17.00 32.66
C THR A 133 -7.67 16.50 33.64
N THR A 134 -7.24 15.97 34.78
CA THR A 134 -8.15 15.61 35.89
C THR A 134 -7.82 16.44 37.13
N TYR A 135 -8.82 16.69 37.97
CA TYR A 135 -8.61 17.35 39.26
C TYR A 135 -8.68 16.31 40.38
N SER A 136 -7.65 16.28 41.22
CA SER A 136 -7.58 15.44 42.42
C SER A 136 -7.19 16.34 43.60
N ASN A 137 -8.01 16.42 44.65
CA ASN A 137 -7.77 17.27 45.82
C ASN A 137 -7.38 18.73 45.48
N ASN A 138 -8.13 19.38 44.58
CA ASN A 138 -7.85 20.74 44.06
C ASN A 138 -6.48 20.92 43.39
N ARG A 139 -5.77 19.83 43.07
CA ARG A 139 -4.56 19.83 42.25
C ARG A 139 -4.90 19.35 40.85
N LYS A 140 -4.41 20.11 39.86
CA LYS A 140 -4.48 19.75 38.44
C LYS A 140 -3.50 18.60 38.18
N GLU A 141 -4.01 17.44 37.82
CA GLU A 141 -3.22 16.28 37.41
C GLU A 141 -3.23 16.15 35.89
N GLU A 142 -2.04 16.21 35.29
CA GLU A 142 -1.82 16.04 33.86
C GLU A 142 -1.56 14.56 33.56
N LYS A 143 -2.48 13.89 32.88
CA LYS A 143 -2.27 12.49 32.46
C LYS A 143 -1.60 12.36 31.10
N ALA A 144 -1.58 13.42 30.30
CA ALA A 144 -0.99 13.42 28.96
C ALA A 144 0.53 13.25 29.02
N ARG A 145 1.04 12.14 28.47
CA ARG A 145 2.47 11.90 28.31
C ARG A 145 2.86 12.14 26.85
N PHE A 146 3.55 13.25 26.59
CA PHE A 146 4.01 13.60 25.22
C PHE A 146 4.89 12.52 24.57
N SER A 147 5.67 11.78 25.36
CA SER A 147 6.43 10.63 24.89
C SER A 147 5.57 9.45 24.41
N VAL A 148 4.30 9.39 24.83
CA VAL A 148 3.31 8.41 24.39
C VAL A 148 2.57 8.92 23.15
N ILE A 149 2.23 10.22 23.11
CA ILE A 149 1.54 10.86 21.97
C ILE A 149 2.46 10.88 20.74
N PHE A 150 3.71 11.30 20.92
CA PHE A 150 4.73 11.49 19.89
C PHE A 150 5.89 10.50 20.08
N GLU A 151 5.56 9.23 20.26
CA GLU A 151 6.59 8.19 20.34
C GLU A 151 7.38 8.11 19.02
N ASN A 152 8.69 8.39 19.05
CA ASN A 152 9.54 8.48 17.87
C ASN A 152 9.39 7.27 16.91
N LYS A 153 9.35 6.04 17.45
CA LYS A 153 9.19 4.83 16.63
C LYS A 153 7.85 4.80 15.89
N LYS A 154 6.77 5.31 16.50
CA LYS A 154 5.45 5.42 15.85
C LYS A 154 5.44 6.54 14.83
N MET A 155 6.02 7.70 15.13
CA MET A 155 6.09 8.83 14.18
C MET A 155 6.84 8.43 12.90
N LEU A 156 7.96 7.72 13.01
CA LEU A 156 8.70 7.20 11.86
C LEU A 156 7.88 6.19 11.04
N LYS A 157 7.07 5.34 11.68
CA LYS A 157 6.19 4.40 10.97
C LYS A 157 5.08 5.14 10.21
N ILE A 158 4.47 6.14 10.84
CA ILE A 158 3.43 6.98 10.23
C ILE A 158 4.02 7.71 9.03
N GLU A 159 5.17 8.37 9.21
CA GLU A 159 5.87 9.09 8.13
C GLU A 159 6.20 8.18 6.94
N LYS A 160 6.76 6.99 7.19
CA LYS A 160 7.02 6.01 6.12
C LYS A 160 5.75 5.60 5.38
N ALA A 161 4.64 5.42 6.09
CA ALA A 161 3.36 5.09 5.47
C ALA A 161 2.79 6.26 4.65
N ILE A 162 2.93 7.50 5.13
CA ILE A 162 2.56 8.71 4.38
C ILE A 162 3.39 8.85 3.11
N ILE A 163 4.71 8.68 3.18
CA ILE A 163 5.60 8.74 2.01
C ILE A 163 5.23 7.67 0.99
N LYS A 164 5.00 6.42 1.42
CA LYS A 164 4.55 5.34 0.53
C LYS A 164 3.23 5.67 -0.15
N TYR A 165 2.27 6.23 0.59
CA TYR A 165 1.00 6.65 0.02
C TYR A 165 1.17 7.79 -1.01
N PHE A 166 2.01 8.78 -0.69
CA PHE A 166 2.34 9.89 -1.59
C PHE A 166 2.96 9.39 -2.89
N LEU A 167 3.97 8.51 -2.82
CA LEU A 167 4.60 7.91 -3.99
C LEU A 167 3.62 7.08 -4.82
N TYR A 168 2.75 6.31 -4.16
CA TYR A 168 1.73 5.51 -4.80
C TYR A 168 0.72 6.37 -5.58
N LYS A 169 0.18 7.44 -4.99
CA LYS A 169 -0.77 8.35 -5.67
C LYS A 169 -0.15 9.07 -6.87
N ASN A 170 1.17 9.27 -6.86
CA ASN A 170 1.91 9.85 -7.99
C ASN A 170 2.38 8.81 -9.01
N GLY A 171 2.01 7.52 -8.87
CA GLY A 171 2.44 6.46 -9.80
C GLY A 171 3.94 6.16 -9.76
N ALA A 172 4.66 6.64 -8.73
CA ALA A 172 6.12 6.49 -8.60
C ALA A 172 6.52 5.21 -7.84
N LEU A 173 5.56 4.51 -7.24
CA LEU A 173 5.82 3.34 -6.41
C LEU A 173 5.54 2.04 -7.18
N LYS A 174 6.59 1.24 -7.39
CA LYS A 174 6.48 -0.09 -7.98
C LYS A 174 6.13 -1.10 -6.90
N LEU A 175 4.95 -1.71 -7.03
CA LEU A 175 4.41 -2.69 -6.07
C LEU A 175 4.75 -4.15 -6.44
N VAL A 176 5.02 -4.41 -7.71
CA VAL A 176 5.22 -5.76 -8.27
C VAL A 176 6.46 -5.76 -9.15
N ASN A 177 7.30 -6.78 -9.03
CA ASN A 177 8.40 -7.00 -9.96
C ASN A 177 7.90 -7.80 -11.16
N GLU A 178 7.87 -7.17 -12.33
CA GLU A 178 7.39 -7.80 -13.56
C GLU A 178 8.21 -9.02 -13.97
N ASP A 179 9.51 -9.00 -13.69
CA ASP A 179 10.45 -10.05 -14.12
C ASP A 179 10.29 -11.35 -13.33
N THR A 180 9.90 -11.24 -12.06
CA THR A 180 9.79 -12.36 -11.11
C THR A 180 8.35 -12.62 -10.65
N PHE A 181 7.39 -11.93 -11.26
CA PHE A 181 5.97 -11.96 -10.92
C PHE A 181 5.41 -13.39 -10.72
N PHE A 182 5.71 -14.30 -11.65
CA PHE A 182 5.22 -15.67 -11.56
C PHE A 182 5.85 -16.40 -10.38
N GLU A 183 7.17 -16.38 -10.28
CA GLU A 183 7.91 -16.99 -9.18
C GLU A 183 7.51 -16.40 -7.82
N ASP A 184 7.15 -15.13 -7.79
CA ASP A 184 6.77 -14.43 -6.56
C ASP A 184 5.37 -14.85 -6.10
N TYR A 185 4.40 -14.96 -7.01
CA TYR A 185 2.98 -15.09 -6.63
C TYR A 185 2.31 -16.40 -7.02
N PHE A 186 2.95 -17.24 -7.83
CA PHE A 186 2.41 -18.52 -8.30
C PHE A 186 3.25 -19.69 -7.79
N HIS A 187 2.58 -20.79 -7.45
CA HIS A 187 3.23 -21.94 -6.84
C HIS A 187 4.10 -22.69 -7.87
N GLU A 188 5.37 -22.98 -7.53
CA GLU A 188 6.30 -23.62 -8.48
C GLU A 188 5.75 -24.97 -8.96
N ILE A 189 5.44 -25.87 -8.01
CA ILE A 189 4.98 -27.24 -8.29
C ILE A 189 3.59 -27.30 -8.93
N ASN A 190 2.64 -26.49 -8.45
CA ASN A 190 1.24 -26.60 -8.87
C ASN A 190 0.93 -25.78 -10.12
N PHE A 191 1.74 -24.75 -10.41
CA PHE A 191 1.50 -23.81 -11.51
C PHE A 191 2.69 -23.71 -12.47
N ILE A 192 3.88 -23.35 -12.02
CA ILE A 192 4.99 -22.97 -12.93
C ILE A 192 5.58 -24.19 -13.67
N GLU A 193 5.94 -25.26 -12.94
CA GLU A 193 6.57 -26.46 -13.53
C GLU A 193 5.66 -27.19 -14.53
N PRO A 194 4.36 -27.43 -14.24
CA PRO A 194 3.45 -28.04 -15.20
C PRO A 194 3.42 -27.29 -16.53
N GLN A 195 3.46 -25.95 -16.48
CA GLN A 195 3.45 -25.12 -17.68
C GLN A 195 4.75 -25.19 -18.45
N LYS A 196 5.90 -25.12 -17.75
CA LYS A 196 7.22 -25.31 -18.37
C LYS A 196 7.33 -26.67 -19.07
N ARG A 197 6.89 -27.74 -18.40
CA ARG A 197 6.88 -29.10 -18.94
C ARG A 197 6.03 -29.17 -20.21
N TYR A 198 4.78 -28.72 -20.14
CA TYR A 198 3.87 -28.78 -21.29
C TYR A 198 4.40 -27.97 -22.48
N LEU A 199 4.90 -26.75 -22.25
CA LEU A 199 5.47 -25.93 -23.32
C LEU A 199 6.67 -26.63 -23.99
N SER A 200 7.54 -27.25 -23.19
CA SER A 200 8.72 -27.97 -23.68
C SER A 200 8.34 -29.21 -24.49
N GLU A 201 7.38 -30.01 -23.99
CA GLU A 201 6.86 -31.19 -24.70
C GLU A 201 6.16 -30.81 -26.00
N ALA A 202 5.37 -29.73 -25.98
CA ALA A 202 4.75 -29.19 -27.19
C ALA A 202 5.84 -28.87 -28.21
N ILE A 203 6.81 -28.02 -27.87
CA ILE A 203 7.93 -27.61 -28.76
C ILE A 203 8.70 -28.81 -29.32
N ALA A 204 8.96 -29.84 -28.49
CA ALA A 204 9.73 -31.01 -28.90
C ALA A 204 8.97 -31.98 -29.83
N SER A 205 7.64 -32.05 -29.73
CA SER A 205 6.85 -33.11 -30.35
C SER A 205 6.52 -32.91 -31.85
N ASN A 206 6.24 -31.69 -32.31
CA ASN A 206 6.11 -31.40 -33.75
C ASN A 206 6.10 -29.88 -34.08
N PRO A 207 7.14 -29.33 -34.74
CA PRO A 207 7.20 -27.90 -35.09
C PRO A 207 6.10 -27.40 -36.03
N ASN A 208 5.41 -28.30 -36.72
CA ASN A 208 4.49 -27.97 -37.81
C ASN A 208 3.01 -28.16 -37.45
N ASN A 209 2.67 -28.81 -36.33
CA ASN A 209 1.28 -28.97 -35.87
C ASN A 209 1.23 -29.35 -34.38
N TYR A 210 1.14 -28.35 -33.50
CA TYR A 210 1.04 -28.57 -32.05
C TYR A 210 -0.40 -28.91 -31.65
N LYS A 211 -0.84 -30.14 -31.96
CA LYS A 211 -2.18 -30.61 -31.59
C LYS A 211 -2.42 -30.48 -30.09
N GLY A 212 -3.41 -29.66 -29.72
CA GLY A 212 -3.91 -29.57 -28.34
C GLY A 212 -3.38 -28.39 -27.53
N LEU A 213 -2.52 -27.52 -28.08
CA LEU A 213 -2.08 -26.30 -27.41
C LEU A 213 -3.31 -25.48 -26.97
N TYR A 214 -4.21 -25.16 -27.90
CA TYR A 214 -5.44 -24.46 -27.57
C TYR A 214 -6.26 -25.13 -26.44
N THR A 215 -6.46 -26.45 -26.50
CA THR A 215 -7.27 -27.21 -25.55
C THR A 215 -6.66 -27.25 -24.15
N TYR A 216 -5.36 -27.49 -24.04
CA TYR A 216 -4.65 -27.51 -22.76
C TYR A 216 -4.69 -26.14 -22.08
N TRP A 217 -4.41 -25.10 -22.86
CA TRP A 217 -4.35 -23.74 -22.34
C TRP A 217 -5.73 -23.19 -21.99
N LEU A 218 -6.76 -23.50 -22.78
CA LEU A 218 -8.14 -23.16 -22.45
C LEU A 218 -8.61 -23.91 -21.19
N GLY A 219 -8.26 -25.18 -21.04
CA GLY A 219 -8.59 -25.95 -19.84
C GLY A 219 -7.93 -25.39 -18.58
N TYR A 220 -6.67 -24.97 -18.65
CA TYR A 220 -5.92 -24.54 -17.47
C TYR A 220 -6.08 -23.04 -17.16
N TYR A 221 -5.76 -22.16 -18.10
CA TYR A 221 -5.76 -20.72 -17.87
C TYR A 221 -7.15 -20.11 -17.89
N ALA A 222 -8.03 -20.56 -18.80
CA ALA A 222 -9.38 -20.01 -18.83
C ALA A 222 -10.18 -20.43 -17.60
N SER A 223 -9.99 -21.66 -17.09
CA SER A 223 -10.58 -22.11 -15.81
C SER A 223 -10.10 -21.25 -14.64
N PHE A 224 -8.80 -20.99 -14.58
CA PHE A 224 -8.21 -20.14 -13.55
C PHE A 224 -8.69 -18.69 -13.65
N ARG A 225 -8.78 -18.11 -14.87
CA ARG A 225 -9.41 -16.81 -15.10
C ARG A 225 -10.86 -16.80 -14.67
N VAL A 226 -11.65 -17.82 -14.99
CA VAL A 226 -13.07 -17.90 -14.59
C VAL A 226 -13.19 -17.84 -13.07
N HIS A 227 -12.33 -18.54 -12.32
CA HIS A 227 -12.31 -18.40 -10.87
C HIS A 227 -11.96 -16.98 -10.40
N LEU A 228 -10.99 -16.31 -11.04
CA LEU A 228 -10.52 -14.99 -10.64
C LEU A 228 -11.40 -13.82 -11.11
N PHE A 229 -12.17 -13.98 -12.20
CA PHE A 229 -12.93 -12.92 -12.86
C PHE A 229 -14.42 -13.28 -12.98
N SER A 230 -14.96 -14.03 -12.01
CA SER A 230 -16.39 -14.37 -11.93
C SER A 230 -16.90 -14.22 -10.51
N ASP A 231 -18.12 -13.70 -10.37
CA ASP A 231 -18.82 -13.58 -9.07
C ASP A 231 -19.44 -14.91 -8.60
N ILE A 232 -19.48 -15.92 -9.48
CA ILE A 232 -20.14 -17.21 -9.21
C ILE A 232 -19.16 -18.20 -8.58
N HIS A 233 -17.86 -18.02 -8.79
CA HIS A 233 -16.86 -19.02 -8.50
C HIS A 233 -16.08 -18.73 -7.21
N ASN A 234 -15.92 -19.75 -6.36
CA ASN A 234 -15.15 -19.62 -5.12
C ASN A 234 -13.64 -19.53 -5.40
N VAL A 235 -13.08 -18.33 -5.23
CA VAL A 235 -11.64 -18.02 -5.39
C VAL A 235 -10.75 -18.82 -4.44
N LYS A 236 -11.24 -19.20 -3.25
CA LYS A 236 -10.46 -19.97 -2.26
C LYS A 236 -9.98 -21.33 -2.79
N LYS A 237 -10.61 -21.85 -3.85
CA LYS A 237 -10.19 -23.10 -4.51
C LYS A 237 -8.84 -23.00 -5.20
N ILE A 238 -8.41 -21.80 -5.58
CA ILE A 238 -7.22 -21.62 -6.42
C ILE A 238 -6.15 -20.74 -5.76
N THR A 239 -6.49 -20.06 -4.67
CA THR A 239 -5.59 -19.25 -3.84
C THR A 239 -5.02 -20.05 -2.67
N GLY A 240 -4.15 -19.43 -1.87
CA GLY A 240 -3.40 -20.04 -0.76
C GLY A 240 -4.24 -20.65 0.38
N TYR A 241 -5.56 -20.77 0.23
CA TYR A 241 -6.44 -21.51 1.14
C TYR A 241 -6.55 -23.01 0.80
N ASN A 242 -6.26 -23.41 -0.44
CA ASN A 242 -6.28 -24.83 -0.86
C ASN A 242 -4.98 -25.55 -0.45
N SER A 243 -5.02 -26.87 -0.27
CA SER A 243 -3.84 -27.73 -0.08
C SER A 243 -2.94 -27.80 -1.33
N LYS A 244 -3.50 -27.54 -2.52
CA LYS A 244 -2.75 -27.41 -3.79
C LYS A 244 -3.08 -26.08 -4.48
N PRO A 245 -2.66 -24.95 -3.90
CA PRO A 245 -3.00 -23.65 -4.45
C PRO A 245 -2.18 -23.38 -5.71
N LEU A 246 -2.79 -22.69 -6.68
CA LEU A 246 -2.09 -22.21 -7.87
C LEU A 246 -1.47 -20.83 -7.61
N PHE A 247 -2.20 -19.97 -6.91
CA PHE A 247 -1.76 -18.67 -6.43
C PHE A 247 -1.35 -18.74 -4.97
N LYS A 248 -0.17 -18.20 -4.62
CA LYS A 248 0.40 -18.27 -3.27
C LYS A 248 -0.39 -17.41 -2.27
N GLY A 249 -0.85 -16.24 -2.71
CA GLY A 249 -1.53 -15.29 -1.83
C GLY A 249 -2.87 -15.82 -1.31
N LYS A 250 -3.16 -15.62 -0.03
CA LYS A 250 -4.47 -15.90 0.55
C LYS A 250 -5.44 -14.76 0.20
N SER A 251 -6.35 -15.05 -0.72
CA SER A 251 -7.43 -14.16 -1.11
C SER A 251 -8.75 -14.92 -1.20
N GLU A 252 -9.80 -14.30 -0.69
CA GLU A 252 -11.18 -14.73 -0.88
C GLU A 252 -11.92 -13.90 -1.92
N TYR A 253 -11.25 -12.90 -2.48
CA TYR A 253 -11.84 -11.92 -3.39
C TYR A 253 -11.48 -12.21 -4.83
N ASN A 254 -12.48 -12.14 -5.70
CA ASN A 254 -12.27 -12.12 -7.13
C ASN A 254 -11.77 -10.72 -7.56
N TYR A 255 -11.47 -10.55 -8.85
CA TYR A 255 -10.95 -9.31 -9.41
C TYR A 255 -11.87 -8.11 -9.13
N PHE A 256 -13.18 -8.25 -9.40
CA PHE A 256 -14.13 -7.14 -9.23
C PHE A 256 -14.29 -6.73 -7.77
N GLU A 257 -14.30 -7.71 -6.87
CA GLU A 257 -14.31 -7.47 -5.43
C GLU A 257 -13.03 -6.79 -4.94
N LEU A 258 -11.86 -7.17 -5.47
CA LEU A 258 -10.60 -6.50 -5.19
C LEU A 258 -10.65 -5.04 -5.66
N THR A 259 -11.08 -4.78 -6.89
CA THR A 259 -11.21 -3.41 -7.43
C THR A 259 -12.11 -2.55 -6.56
N ARG A 260 -13.30 -3.05 -6.19
CA ARG A 260 -14.20 -2.31 -5.28
C ARG A 260 -13.54 -2.02 -3.92
N LYS A 261 -12.82 -3.00 -3.35
CA LYS A 261 -12.13 -2.80 -2.06
C LYS A 261 -10.97 -1.82 -2.16
N ILE A 262 -10.26 -1.80 -3.27
CA ILE A 262 -9.22 -0.82 -3.57
C ILE A 262 -9.83 0.58 -3.61
N GLU A 263 -10.94 0.77 -4.33
CA GLU A 263 -11.67 2.04 -4.36
C GLU A 263 -12.11 2.49 -2.96
N GLU A 264 -12.71 1.59 -2.17
CA GLU A 264 -13.08 1.87 -0.79
C GLU A 264 -11.90 2.27 0.10
N LEU A 265 -10.75 1.61 -0.07
CA LEU A 265 -9.53 1.91 0.69
C LEU A 265 -8.94 3.26 0.27
N ASN A 266 -8.87 3.52 -1.03
CA ASN A 266 -8.42 4.80 -1.57
C ASN A 266 -9.29 5.95 -1.03
N LEU A 267 -10.63 5.83 -1.09
CA LEU A 267 -11.53 6.84 -0.53
C LEU A 267 -11.30 7.09 0.97
N LYS A 268 -11.01 6.05 1.76
CA LYS A 268 -10.72 6.19 3.19
C LYS A 268 -9.38 6.86 3.45
N LEU A 269 -8.34 6.51 2.69
CA LEU A 269 -7.02 7.10 2.81
C LEU A 269 -6.99 8.54 2.29
N ASP A 270 -7.66 8.82 1.16
CA ASP A 270 -7.77 10.16 0.57
C ASP A 270 -8.46 11.11 1.57
N LYS A 271 -9.53 10.69 2.24
CA LYS A 271 -10.19 11.51 3.28
C LYS A 271 -9.24 12.00 4.38
N GLU A 272 -8.26 11.18 4.76
CA GLU A 272 -7.31 11.51 5.83
C GLU A 272 -6.07 12.23 5.31
N LEU A 273 -5.60 11.89 4.11
CA LEU A 273 -4.27 12.27 3.62
C LEU A 273 -4.30 13.25 2.45
N ASN A 274 -5.45 13.53 1.84
CA ASN A 274 -5.54 14.39 0.66
C ASN A 274 -5.06 15.83 0.93
N LYS A 275 -5.09 16.27 2.21
CA LYS A 275 -4.54 17.57 2.63
C LYS A 275 -3.06 17.74 2.25
N ILE A 276 -2.29 16.65 2.21
CA ILE A 276 -0.88 16.66 1.80
C ILE A 276 -0.72 17.25 0.40
N PHE A 277 -1.55 16.87 -0.55
CA PHE A 277 -1.42 17.32 -1.94
C PHE A 277 -1.79 18.80 -2.15
N HIS A 278 -2.43 19.41 -1.15
CA HIS A 278 -2.83 20.81 -1.15
C HIS A 278 -1.93 21.69 -0.29
N SER A 279 -0.96 21.08 0.41
CA SER A 279 -0.03 21.74 1.33
C SER A 279 1.36 21.84 0.71
N GLU A 280 1.85 23.05 0.45
CA GLU A 280 3.22 23.23 -0.09
C GLU A 280 4.28 22.84 0.95
N TRP A 281 4.04 23.22 2.21
CA TRP A 281 4.93 22.87 3.31
C TRP A 281 5.09 21.36 3.50
N LEU A 282 3.99 20.60 3.58
CA LEU A 282 4.08 19.14 3.74
C LEU A 282 4.66 18.46 2.52
N LYS A 283 4.35 18.93 1.30
CA LYS A 283 5.00 18.42 0.09
C LYS A 283 6.51 18.62 0.15
N SER A 284 6.99 19.79 0.56
CA SER A 284 8.42 20.05 0.74
C SER A 284 9.04 19.06 1.72
N ILE A 285 8.42 18.88 2.90
CA ILE A 285 8.90 17.91 3.91
C ILE A 285 8.98 16.49 3.35
N LEU A 286 7.97 16.05 2.58
CA LEU A 286 7.96 14.71 2.00
C LEU A 286 9.04 14.56 0.93
N LEU A 287 9.20 15.54 0.05
CA LEU A 287 10.25 15.54 -0.97
C LEU A 287 11.64 15.51 -0.32
N ASP A 288 11.89 16.37 0.66
CA ASP A 288 13.15 16.39 1.41
C ASP A 288 13.41 15.03 2.07
N SER A 289 12.39 14.44 2.69
CA SER A 289 12.50 13.12 3.31
C SER A 289 12.83 12.04 2.28
N ILE A 290 12.22 12.10 1.09
CA ILE A 290 12.49 11.19 -0.03
C ILE A 290 13.95 11.30 -0.51
N PHE A 291 14.48 12.51 -0.65
CA PHE A 291 15.84 12.72 -1.16
C PHE A 291 16.95 12.53 -0.11
N THR A 292 16.65 12.71 1.17
CA THR A 292 17.66 12.64 2.24
C THR A 292 17.68 11.29 2.97
N THR A 293 16.59 10.51 2.94
CA THR A 293 16.51 9.23 3.67
C THR A 293 16.97 8.06 2.80
N THR A 294 18.10 7.45 3.16
CA THR A 294 18.70 6.27 2.49
C THR A 294 17.84 4.99 2.50
N GLY A 295 16.65 5.02 3.12
CA GLY A 295 15.78 3.85 3.32
C GLY A 295 14.42 3.91 2.60
N ILE A 296 14.20 4.87 1.70
CA ILE A 296 12.97 4.94 0.90
C ILE A 296 13.21 4.24 -0.43
N SER A 297 12.53 3.11 -0.64
CA SER A 297 12.59 2.38 -1.91
C SER A 297 11.41 2.76 -2.80
N PHE A 298 11.69 3.07 -4.06
CA PHE A 298 10.68 3.24 -5.11
C PHE A 298 10.16 1.89 -5.63
N ASP A 299 10.92 0.81 -5.44
CA ASP A 299 10.48 -0.57 -5.68
C ASP A 299 10.32 -1.29 -4.34
N ILE A 300 9.07 -1.50 -3.93
CA ILE A 300 8.74 -2.18 -2.68
C ILE A 300 8.23 -3.60 -2.92
N SER A 301 8.40 -4.16 -4.12
CA SER A 301 7.86 -5.47 -4.46
C SER A 301 8.38 -6.59 -3.55
N ALA A 302 9.67 -6.55 -3.19
CA ALA A 302 10.28 -7.53 -2.30
C ALA A 302 9.73 -7.44 -0.87
N GLU A 303 9.56 -6.21 -0.35
CA GLU A 303 8.98 -5.96 0.98
C GLU A 303 7.51 -6.41 1.03
N LEU A 304 6.73 -6.11 -0.02
CA LEU A 304 5.35 -6.52 -0.10
C LEU A 304 5.23 -8.03 -0.19
N LYS A 305 6.03 -8.67 -1.04
CA LYS A 305 6.07 -10.12 -1.18
C LYS A 305 6.23 -10.82 0.17
N SER A 306 7.22 -10.44 0.98
CA SER A 306 7.41 -11.06 2.29
C SER A 306 6.20 -10.82 3.19
N THR A 307 5.68 -9.59 3.22
CA THR A 307 4.63 -9.22 4.16
C THR A 307 3.25 -9.81 3.82
N ILE A 308 2.95 -10.06 2.54
CA ILE A 308 1.59 -10.45 2.11
C ILE A 308 1.46 -11.95 1.80
N LEU A 309 2.58 -12.66 1.69
CA LEU A 309 2.61 -14.11 1.45
C LEU A 309 2.93 -14.94 2.70
N ASP A 310 3.43 -14.31 3.77
CA ASP A 310 3.49 -14.89 5.12
C ASP A 310 2.07 -15.09 5.70
#